data_AF-A0A5P6VPG0-F1
#
_entry.id   AF-A0A5P6VPG0-F1
#
_cell.length_a   1.000
_cell.length_b   1.000
_cell.length_c   1.000
_cell.angle_alpha   90.00
_cell.angle_beta   90.00
_cell.angle_gamma   90.00
#
_symmetry.space_group_name_H-M   'P 1'
#
loop_
_entity.id
_entity.type
_entity.pdbx_description
1 polymer ?
#
loop_
_entity_poly.entity_id
_entity_poly.type
_entity_poly.pdbx_seq_one_letter_code
_entity_poly.pdbx_strand_id
1 'polypeptide(L)'
;MKLYDESIKSLLDSVDFSEARKLDIVNTNWEDVGDHNLILRADMAFELGGGTYPAVSAMGVTSNSEFVPADEVILIGPDLKDIKADQPYARISIVRVDDANMGDGNALYNAIRKIEYVRYHINPKGYMTRISAKGGREPVRVSAEAIKEGLGFAQVGKLFLDTYHENQNIEAVKLIFITDPNFDYKSLSERAKHLEDITGTIDHIFKNVTMDCGSCSLQKICDEVEGLRELHFKERKGV
;
A
#
# COMPACT_ATOMS: atom_id res chain seq x y z
N MET A 1 -16.13 6.45 -4.04
CA MET A 1 -14.87 6.89 -4.64
C MET A 1 -14.41 5.86 -5.66
N LYS A 2 -14.26 6.29 -6.93
CA LYS A 2 -13.84 5.43 -8.05
C LYS A 2 -12.48 5.79 -8.66
N LEU A 3 -11.81 6.81 -8.13
CA LEU A 3 -10.59 7.40 -8.71
C LEU A 3 -9.48 6.37 -8.95
N TYR A 4 -9.44 5.29 -8.17
CA TYR A 4 -8.40 4.26 -8.29
C TYR A 4 -8.92 2.99 -8.99
N ASP A 5 -10.22 2.83 -9.24
CA ASP A 5 -10.84 1.54 -9.55
C ASP A 5 -10.24 0.85 -10.79
N GLU A 6 -10.09 1.57 -11.89
CA GLU A 6 -9.48 1.02 -13.11
C GLU A 6 -8.00 0.65 -12.90
N SER A 7 -7.28 1.41 -12.07
CA SER A 7 -5.87 1.14 -11.77
C SER A 7 -5.70 -0.02 -10.79
N ILE A 8 -6.62 -0.14 -9.82
CA ILE A 8 -6.73 -1.28 -8.90
C ILE A 8 -7.02 -2.53 -9.71
N LYS A 9 -8.01 -2.49 -10.60
CA LYS A 9 -8.34 -3.61 -11.49
C LYS A 9 -7.14 -4.02 -12.33
N SER A 10 -6.52 -3.07 -13.02
CA SER A 10 -5.34 -3.33 -13.85
C SER A 10 -4.17 -3.93 -13.05
N LEU A 11 -3.98 -3.49 -11.80
CA LEU A 11 -2.99 -4.04 -10.89
C LEU A 11 -3.34 -5.47 -10.48
N LEU A 12 -4.58 -5.73 -10.02
CA LEU A 12 -5.01 -7.06 -9.59
C LEU A 12 -5.01 -8.06 -10.75
N ASP A 13 -5.43 -7.66 -11.95
CA ASP A 13 -5.40 -8.49 -13.16
C ASP A 13 -3.96 -8.89 -13.57
N SER A 14 -2.96 -8.13 -13.13
CA SER A 14 -1.54 -8.44 -13.39
C SER A 14 -0.91 -9.40 -12.38
N VAL A 15 -1.61 -9.69 -11.28
CA VAL A 15 -1.15 -10.59 -10.22
C VAL A 15 -1.75 -11.98 -10.47
N ASP A 16 -0.89 -12.98 -10.63
CA ASP A 16 -1.34 -14.38 -10.66
C ASP A 16 -1.65 -14.86 -9.23
N PHE A 17 -2.93 -15.10 -8.97
CA PHE A 17 -3.42 -15.57 -7.67
C PHE A 17 -3.51 -17.11 -7.57
N SER A 18 -3.08 -17.87 -8.59
CA SER A 18 -3.20 -19.34 -8.59
C SER A 18 -2.46 -20.01 -7.42
N GLU A 19 -1.27 -19.51 -7.08
CA GLU A 19 -0.45 -19.99 -5.96
C GLU A 19 -0.58 -19.11 -4.70
N ALA A 20 -1.56 -18.21 -4.68
CA ALA A 20 -1.77 -17.29 -3.57
C ALA A 20 -2.36 -18.00 -2.34
N ARG A 21 -1.82 -17.71 -1.16
CA ARG A 21 -2.29 -18.24 0.11
C ARG A 21 -2.99 -17.15 0.90
N LYS A 22 -4.25 -17.36 1.25
CA LYS A 22 -4.93 -16.54 2.27
C LYS A 22 -4.42 -16.96 3.64
N LEU A 23 -3.89 -16.01 4.41
CA LEU A 23 -3.32 -16.25 5.73
C LEU A 23 -4.42 -16.21 6.81
N ASP A 24 -4.32 -17.07 7.81
CA ASP A 24 -5.18 -16.99 9.00
C ASP A 24 -4.68 -15.86 9.90
N ILE A 25 -5.52 -14.84 10.08
CA ILE A 25 -5.25 -13.64 10.88
C ILE A 25 -6.09 -13.58 12.17
N VAL A 26 -6.99 -14.55 12.38
CA VAL A 26 -7.95 -14.51 13.50
C VAL A 26 -7.25 -14.84 14.82
N ASN A 27 -6.36 -15.82 14.78
CA ASN A 27 -5.66 -16.33 15.97
C ASN A 27 -4.19 -15.87 16.03
N THR A 28 -3.86 -14.78 15.34
CA THR A 28 -2.50 -14.22 15.32
C THR A 28 -2.44 -12.97 16.18
N ASN A 29 -1.43 -12.91 17.05
CA ASN A 29 -1.09 -11.71 17.79
C ASN A 29 0.41 -11.47 17.65
N TRP A 30 0.81 -10.21 17.54
CA TRP A 30 2.21 -9.81 17.52
C TRP A 30 2.35 -8.41 18.11
N GLU A 31 3.49 -8.13 18.70
CA GLU A 31 3.74 -6.85 19.34
C GLU A 31 4.07 -5.77 18.30
N ASP A 32 3.39 -4.63 18.38
CA ASP A 32 3.87 -3.37 17.79
C ASP A 32 4.72 -2.65 18.83
N VAL A 33 6.01 -2.42 18.53
CA VAL A 33 6.97 -1.82 19.46
C VAL A 33 7.03 -0.28 19.35
N GLY A 34 6.15 0.32 18.54
CA GLY A 34 6.13 1.75 18.25
C GLY A 34 7.47 2.25 17.72
N ASP A 35 7.94 3.39 18.23
CA ASP A 35 9.13 4.09 17.71
C ASP A 35 10.47 3.36 17.96
N HIS A 36 10.48 2.18 18.60
CA HIS A 36 11.69 1.49 19.06
C HIS A 36 12.06 0.25 18.22
N ASN A 37 11.80 0.26 16.91
CA ASN A 37 12.04 -0.90 16.04
C ASN A 37 13.30 -0.77 15.15
N LEU A 38 14.47 -0.66 15.77
CA LEU A 38 15.74 -0.61 15.03
C LEU A 38 16.37 -2.00 14.91
N ILE A 39 16.58 -2.47 13.68
CA ILE A 39 17.28 -3.73 13.39
C ILE A 39 18.62 -3.44 12.73
N LEU A 40 19.70 -3.78 13.45
CA LEU A 40 21.07 -3.68 12.94
C LEU A 40 21.39 -4.85 12.01
N ARG A 41 22.39 -4.67 11.14
CA ARG A 41 22.81 -5.73 10.21
C ARG A 41 23.34 -6.98 10.90
N ALA A 42 23.85 -6.87 12.14
CA ALA A 42 24.33 -8.02 12.89
C ALA A 42 23.18 -8.90 13.42
N ASP A 43 21.98 -8.32 13.57
CA ASP A 43 20.82 -8.97 14.20
C ASP A 43 19.77 -9.43 13.18
N MET A 44 19.96 -9.10 11.90
CA MET A 44 19.04 -9.45 10.83
C MET A 44 19.21 -10.90 10.37
N ALA A 45 18.11 -11.55 10.01
CA ALA A 45 18.15 -12.80 9.23
C ALA A 45 18.36 -12.52 7.74
N PHE A 46 17.65 -11.52 7.20
CA PHE A 46 17.67 -11.13 5.78
C PHE A 46 17.01 -9.74 5.59
N GLU A 47 17.19 -9.15 4.41
CA GLU A 47 16.50 -7.94 3.92
C GLU A 47 15.57 -8.28 2.74
N LEU A 48 14.29 -7.96 2.90
CA LEU A 48 13.32 -7.95 1.82
C LEU A 48 13.46 -6.65 1.02
N GLY A 49 13.65 -6.76 -0.29
CA GLY A 49 13.84 -5.60 -1.17
C GLY A 49 15.12 -4.80 -0.88
N GLY A 50 16.06 -5.40 -0.15
CA GLY A 50 17.34 -4.82 0.22
C GLY A 50 18.30 -4.60 -0.96
N GLY A 51 19.22 -3.66 -0.81
CA GLY A 51 20.21 -3.35 -1.86
C GLY A 51 19.56 -3.03 -3.21
N THR A 52 19.87 -3.85 -4.22
CA THR A 52 19.33 -3.76 -5.60
C THR A 52 18.07 -4.58 -5.82
N TYR A 53 17.59 -5.34 -4.82
CA TYR A 53 16.35 -6.08 -4.98
C TYR A 53 15.14 -5.14 -5.10
N PRO A 54 14.14 -5.50 -5.94
CA PRO A 54 12.88 -4.79 -5.99
C PRO A 54 12.18 -4.77 -4.63
N ALA A 55 11.61 -3.61 -4.30
CA ALA A 55 10.92 -3.37 -3.04
C ALA A 55 9.67 -2.52 -3.33
N VAL A 56 8.59 -3.11 -3.84
CA VAL A 56 7.46 -2.36 -4.39
C VAL A 56 6.38 -2.14 -3.33
N SER A 57 5.95 -0.90 -3.14
CA SER A 57 4.78 -0.56 -2.30
C SER A 57 3.69 0.02 -3.18
N ALA A 58 2.48 -0.52 -3.09
CA ALA A 58 1.32 -0.02 -3.81
C ALA A 58 0.15 0.20 -2.84
N MET A 59 -0.56 1.31 -3.01
CA MET A 59 -1.78 1.57 -2.25
C MET A 59 -2.85 2.14 -3.18
N GLY A 60 -4.07 1.61 -3.09
CA GLY A 60 -5.25 2.12 -3.77
C GLY A 60 -6.43 2.21 -2.83
N VAL A 61 -7.28 3.22 -3.02
CA VAL A 61 -8.48 3.42 -2.20
C VAL A 61 -9.71 3.35 -3.09
N THR A 62 -10.72 2.60 -2.66
CA THR A 62 -11.97 2.40 -3.41
C THR A 62 -13.16 2.38 -2.47
N SER A 63 -14.36 2.61 -2.99
CA SER A 63 -15.61 2.26 -2.29
C SER A 63 -16.30 1.03 -2.88
N ASN A 64 -15.67 0.36 -3.86
CA ASN A 64 -16.22 -0.82 -4.51
C ASN A 64 -15.89 -2.09 -3.71
N SER A 65 -16.94 -2.77 -3.23
CA SER A 65 -16.83 -4.01 -2.47
C SER A 65 -16.39 -5.22 -3.31
N GLU A 66 -16.46 -5.16 -4.64
CA GLU A 66 -15.96 -6.23 -5.52
C GLU A 66 -14.44 -6.39 -5.41
N PHE A 67 -13.70 -5.30 -5.26
CA PHE A 67 -12.24 -5.37 -5.11
C PHE A 67 -11.86 -5.89 -3.73
N VAL A 68 -12.57 -5.49 -2.68
CA VAL A 68 -12.26 -5.84 -1.29
C VAL A 68 -13.56 -6.16 -0.56
N PRO A 69 -14.07 -7.40 -0.62
CA PRO A 69 -15.35 -7.74 0.00
C PRO A 69 -15.28 -7.79 1.54
N ALA A 70 -14.13 -8.19 2.07
CA ALA A 70 -13.82 -8.27 3.49
C ALA A 70 -12.30 -8.16 3.71
N ASP A 71 -11.88 -8.02 4.96
CA ASP A 71 -10.45 -8.06 5.29
C ASP A 71 -9.80 -9.36 4.86
N GLU A 72 -8.63 -9.25 4.25
CA GLU A 72 -7.80 -10.39 3.95
C GLU A 72 -6.33 -10.05 3.83
N VAL A 73 -5.52 -11.01 4.26
CA VAL A 73 -4.07 -11.02 4.05
C VAL A 73 -3.73 -12.17 3.13
N ILE A 74 -3.09 -11.86 2.01
CA ILE A 74 -2.69 -12.80 0.97
C ILE A 74 -1.17 -12.82 0.87
N LEU A 75 -0.60 -14.00 0.68
CA LEU A 75 0.82 -14.21 0.45
C LEU A 75 1.05 -14.97 -0.86
N ILE A 76 1.91 -14.42 -1.72
CA ILE A 76 2.39 -15.06 -2.94
C ILE A 76 3.90 -15.29 -2.79
N GLY A 77 4.29 -16.57 -2.70
CA GLY A 77 5.67 -16.98 -2.44
C GLY A 77 5.94 -17.41 -0.99
N PRO A 78 7.23 -17.54 -0.60
CA PRO A 78 7.64 -18.03 0.72
C PRO A 78 7.23 -17.10 1.87
N ASP A 79 6.86 -17.68 3.01
CA ASP A 79 6.62 -16.90 4.24
C ASP A 79 7.96 -16.58 4.92
N LEU A 80 7.98 -15.65 5.88
CA LEU A 80 9.21 -15.14 6.52
C LEU A 80 10.10 -16.26 7.09
N LYS A 81 9.51 -17.29 7.70
CA LYS A 81 10.23 -18.45 8.24
C LYS A 81 10.97 -19.29 7.19
N ASP A 82 10.51 -19.24 5.94
CA ASP A 82 10.99 -20.06 4.84
C ASP A 82 12.07 -19.33 4.01
N ILE A 83 12.21 -18.02 4.19
CA ILE A 83 13.21 -17.18 3.53
C ILE A 83 14.57 -17.34 4.23
N LYS A 84 15.66 -17.41 3.43
CA LYS A 84 17.02 -17.68 3.91
C LYS A 84 18.06 -16.64 3.49
N ALA A 85 17.71 -15.71 2.62
CA ALA A 85 18.60 -14.69 2.11
C ALA A 85 17.78 -13.46 1.65
N ASP A 86 18.49 -12.37 1.41
CA ASP A 86 17.91 -11.17 0.82
C ASP A 86 17.24 -11.51 -0.52
N GLN A 87 16.03 -10.98 -0.72
CA GLN A 87 15.22 -11.30 -1.90
C GLN A 87 14.24 -10.16 -2.25
N PRO A 88 13.63 -10.18 -3.45
CA PRO A 88 12.59 -9.22 -3.83
C PRO A 88 11.39 -9.23 -2.88
N TYR A 89 10.68 -8.11 -2.84
CA TYR A 89 9.49 -7.96 -2.01
C TYR A 89 8.51 -6.94 -2.59
N ALA A 90 7.22 -7.19 -2.40
CA ALA A 90 6.20 -6.19 -2.58
C ALA A 90 5.11 -6.28 -1.51
N ARG A 91 4.51 -5.12 -1.22
CA ARG A 91 3.29 -4.99 -0.43
C ARG A 91 2.27 -4.16 -1.18
N ILE A 92 1.06 -4.69 -1.30
CA ILE A 92 -0.06 -4.03 -1.96
C ILE A 92 -1.18 -3.89 -0.93
N SER A 93 -1.70 -2.68 -0.77
CA SER A 93 -2.84 -2.39 0.10
C SER A 93 -3.99 -1.80 -0.71
N ILE A 94 -5.08 -2.56 -0.87
CA ILE A 94 -6.32 -2.03 -1.42
C ILE A 94 -7.27 -1.78 -0.26
N VAL A 95 -7.66 -0.53 -0.05
CA VAL A 95 -8.44 -0.09 1.10
C VAL A 95 -9.84 0.27 0.64
N ARG A 96 -10.86 -0.42 1.16
CA ARG A 96 -12.26 -0.06 0.97
C ARG A 96 -12.69 0.93 2.05
N VAL A 97 -13.24 2.05 1.61
CA VAL A 97 -13.73 3.12 2.49
C VAL A 97 -15.21 3.36 2.30
N ASP A 98 -15.84 3.85 3.36
CA ASP A 98 -17.16 4.47 3.29
C ASP A 98 -17.03 5.85 2.64
N ASP A 99 -17.41 5.93 1.36
CA ASP A 99 -17.35 7.15 0.55
C ASP A 99 -18.15 8.31 1.13
N ALA A 100 -19.23 8.02 1.87
CA ALA A 100 -20.09 9.07 2.43
C ALA A 100 -19.36 9.90 3.51
N ASN A 101 -18.33 9.32 4.14
CA ASN A 101 -17.62 9.91 5.28
C ASN A 101 -16.20 10.39 4.94
N MET A 102 -15.78 10.31 3.67
CA MET A 102 -14.47 10.77 3.21
C MET A 102 -14.39 12.29 3.02
N GLY A 103 -15.54 12.97 2.93
CA GLY A 103 -15.63 14.39 2.60
C GLY A 103 -15.33 14.69 1.13
N ASP A 104 -15.26 15.97 0.79
CA ASP A 104 -14.93 16.47 -0.55
C ASP A 104 -13.64 17.32 -0.51
N GLY A 105 -13.18 17.72 -1.69
CA GLY A 105 -12.07 18.65 -1.82
C GLY A 105 -10.81 18.28 -1.02
N ASN A 106 -10.29 19.25 -0.28
CA ASN A 106 -9.18 19.08 0.66
C ASN A 106 -9.45 18.02 1.75
N ALA A 107 -10.70 17.82 2.17
CA ALA A 107 -11.02 16.81 3.18
C ALA A 107 -10.82 15.39 2.62
N LEU A 108 -11.28 15.15 1.40
CA LEU A 108 -11.05 13.89 0.67
C LEU A 108 -9.56 13.60 0.52
N TYR A 109 -8.78 14.59 0.07
CA TYR A 109 -7.33 14.43 -0.06
C TYR A 109 -6.65 14.11 1.27
N ASN A 110 -6.98 14.87 2.32
CA ASN A 110 -6.43 14.62 3.64
C ASN A 110 -6.81 13.24 4.17
N ALA A 111 -8.02 12.74 3.88
CA ALA A 111 -8.44 11.39 4.23
C ALA A 111 -7.60 10.33 3.48
N ILE A 112 -7.40 10.47 2.17
CA ILE A 112 -6.53 9.57 1.37
C ILE A 112 -5.10 9.58 1.91
N ARG A 113 -4.54 10.76 2.24
CA ARG A 113 -3.20 10.89 2.82
C ARG A 113 -3.09 10.22 4.19
N LYS A 114 -4.10 10.35 5.05
CA LYS A 114 -4.14 9.65 6.35
C LYS A 114 -4.11 8.13 6.18
N ILE A 115 -4.86 7.59 5.22
CA ILE A 115 -4.84 6.16 4.89
C ILE A 115 -3.44 5.76 4.41
N GLU A 116 -2.80 6.57 3.56
CA GLU A 116 -1.44 6.30 3.10
C GLU A 116 -0.43 6.32 4.25
N TYR A 117 -0.64 7.18 5.25
CA TYR A 117 0.28 7.32 6.38
C TYR A 117 0.29 6.13 7.35
N VAL A 118 -0.69 5.22 7.29
CA VAL A 118 -0.76 4.03 8.16
C VAL A 118 0.54 3.23 8.14
N ARG A 119 1.17 3.06 6.97
CA ARG A 119 2.43 2.31 6.82
C ARG A 119 3.63 2.86 7.61
N TYR A 120 3.57 4.10 8.09
CA TYR A 120 4.63 4.72 8.89
C TYR A 120 4.41 4.58 10.40
N HIS A 121 3.22 4.16 10.82
CA HIS A 121 2.83 4.07 12.24
C HIS A 121 2.79 2.63 12.75
N ILE A 122 3.20 1.67 11.93
CA ILE A 122 3.19 0.25 12.26
C ILE A 122 4.62 -0.24 12.39
N ASN A 123 4.95 -0.80 13.55
CA ASN A 123 6.30 -1.26 13.86
C ASN A 123 6.27 -2.65 14.49
N PRO A 124 5.98 -3.72 13.71
CA PRO A 124 5.95 -5.07 14.26
C PRO A 124 7.32 -5.44 14.81
N LYS A 125 7.38 -5.99 16.02
CA LYS A 125 8.63 -6.40 16.68
C LYS A 125 9.47 -7.26 15.73
N GLY A 126 10.67 -6.77 15.36
CA GLY A 126 11.59 -7.50 14.48
C GLY A 126 11.26 -7.44 12.99
N TYR A 127 10.36 -6.55 12.57
CA TYR A 127 10.04 -6.22 11.17
C TYR A 127 10.23 -4.71 10.93
N MET A 128 11.42 -4.31 10.47
CA MET A 128 11.76 -2.90 10.30
C MET A 128 11.59 -2.46 8.85
N THR A 129 10.46 -1.79 8.58
CA THR A 129 10.20 -1.15 7.29
C THR A 129 11.09 0.07 7.10
N ARG A 130 11.70 0.21 5.91
CA ARG A 130 12.60 1.30 5.55
C ARG A 130 12.02 2.08 4.38
N ILE A 131 10.98 2.87 4.65
CA ILE A 131 10.29 3.63 3.60
C ILE A 131 11.16 4.82 3.17
N SER A 132 11.44 4.91 1.87
CA SER A 132 12.00 6.12 1.27
C SER A 132 10.88 6.92 0.62
N ALA A 133 10.68 8.17 1.05
CA ALA A 133 9.78 9.11 0.38
C ALA A 133 10.20 9.40 -1.09
N LYS A 134 11.45 9.08 -1.44
CA LYS A 134 12.00 9.21 -2.79
C LYS A 134 12.05 7.83 -3.44
N GLY A 135 11.05 7.50 -4.25
CA GLY A 135 11.08 6.33 -5.15
C GLY A 135 10.13 5.19 -4.85
N GLY A 136 9.14 5.35 -3.97
CA GLY A 136 8.08 4.35 -3.77
C GLY A 136 8.56 2.98 -3.26
N ARG A 137 9.80 2.92 -2.75
CA ARG A 137 10.44 1.69 -2.28
C ARG A 137 10.16 1.45 -0.82
N GLU A 138 9.85 0.19 -0.50
CA GLU A 138 9.58 -0.27 0.86
C GLU A 138 10.39 -1.53 1.20
N PRO A 139 11.73 -1.42 1.33
CA PRO A 139 12.54 -2.51 1.86
C PRO A 139 12.24 -2.77 3.32
N VAL A 140 12.47 -4.01 3.77
CA VAL A 140 12.23 -4.43 5.15
C VAL A 140 13.41 -5.24 5.66
N ARG A 141 13.90 -4.93 6.85
CA ARG A 141 14.81 -5.82 7.59
C ARG A 141 14.02 -6.71 8.51
N VAL A 142 14.39 -7.98 8.56
CA VAL A 142 13.73 -8.96 9.42
C VAL A 142 14.75 -9.50 10.44
N SER A 143 14.39 -9.47 11.71
CA SER A 143 15.24 -9.93 12.82
C SER A 143 15.35 -11.45 12.85
N ALA A 144 16.57 -11.95 13.06
CA ALA A 144 16.79 -13.38 13.25
C ALA A 144 16.11 -13.93 14.51
N GLU A 145 15.94 -13.10 15.53
CA GLU A 145 15.24 -13.51 16.75
C GLU A 145 13.73 -13.57 16.55
N ALA A 146 13.15 -12.57 15.88
CA ALA A 146 11.71 -12.56 15.61
C ALA A 146 11.26 -13.74 14.75
N ILE A 147 12.09 -14.20 13.81
CA ILE A 147 11.82 -15.43 13.06
C ILE A 147 11.74 -16.66 13.98
N LYS A 148 12.63 -16.78 14.98
CA LYS A 148 12.58 -17.89 15.95
C LYS A 148 11.37 -17.80 16.86
N GLU A 149 10.95 -16.58 17.22
CA GLU A 149 9.74 -16.31 18.00
C GLU A 149 8.43 -16.55 17.20
N GLY A 150 8.52 -16.77 15.88
CA GLY A 150 7.38 -17.14 15.04
C GLY A 150 6.78 -16.01 14.20
N LEU A 151 7.53 -14.92 13.96
CA LEU A 151 7.11 -13.84 13.07
C LEU A 151 6.85 -14.38 11.65
N GLY A 152 5.65 -14.07 11.12
CA GLY A 152 5.23 -14.36 9.76
C GLY A 152 4.39 -13.22 9.17
N PHE A 153 4.05 -13.32 7.88
CA PHE A 153 3.22 -12.30 7.24
C PHE A 153 1.79 -12.24 7.78
N ALA A 154 1.31 -13.30 8.43
CA ALA A 154 0.00 -13.28 9.09
C ALA A 154 -0.01 -12.31 10.28
N GLN A 155 1.03 -12.37 11.12
CA GLN A 155 1.25 -11.46 12.25
C GLN A 155 1.42 -10.01 11.78
N VAL A 156 2.30 -9.79 10.79
CA VAL A 156 2.53 -8.45 10.22
C VAL A 156 1.24 -7.92 9.62
N GLY A 157 0.55 -8.73 8.81
CA GLY A 157 -0.68 -8.33 8.15
C GLY A 157 -1.80 -8.00 9.14
N LYS A 158 -1.95 -8.77 10.22
CA LYS A 158 -2.92 -8.47 11.28
C LYS A 158 -2.68 -7.09 11.91
N LEU A 159 -1.43 -6.74 12.21
CA LEU A 159 -1.09 -5.41 12.73
C LEU A 159 -1.44 -4.30 11.72
N PHE A 160 -1.16 -4.50 10.43
CA PHE A 160 -1.58 -3.55 9.40
C PHE A 160 -3.10 -3.37 9.38
N LEU A 161 -3.87 -4.46 9.39
CA LEU A 161 -5.33 -4.40 9.38
C LEU A 161 -5.86 -3.67 10.63
N ASP A 162 -5.34 -3.99 11.81
CA ASP A 162 -5.77 -3.35 13.06
C ASP A 162 -5.53 -1.84 13.03
N THR A 163 -4.36 -1.40 12.57
CA THR A 163 -4.06 0.03 12.47
C THR A 163 -4.87 0.73 11.39
N TYR A 164 -5.17 0.08 10.26
CA TYR A 164 -6.13 0.65 9.30
C TYR A 164 -7.50 0.88 9.96
N HIS A 165 -8.00 -0.10 10.71
CA HIS A 165 -9.31 -0.03 11.36
C HIS A 165 -9.40 0.93 12.55
N GLU A 166 -8.30 1.55 12.98
CA GLU A 166 -8.35 2.73 13.85
C GLU A 166 -9.09 3.89 13.17
N ASN A 167 -9.09 3.94 11.83
CA ASN A 167 -9.91 4.84 11.05
C ASN A 167 -11.28 4.21 10.78
N GLN A 168 -12.32 4.74 11.43
CA GLN A 168 -13.71 4.28 11.30
C GLN A 168 -14.30 4.38 9.89
N ASN A 169 -13.67 5.15 8.99
CA ASN A 169 -14.09 5.24 7.59
C ASN A 169 -13.57 4.07 6.73
N ILE A 170 -12.69 3.22 7.26
CA ILE A 170 -12.20 2.03 6.57
C ILE A 170 -13.13 0.86 6.88
N GLU A 171 -13.68 0.26 5.83
CA GLU A 171 -14.61 -0.86 5.97
C GLU A 171 -13.93 -2.22 5.83
N ALA A 172 -12.93 -2.31 4.95
CA ALA A 172 -12.18 -3.54 4.69
C ALA A 172 -10.86 -3.24 3.99
N VAL A 173 -9.85 -4.09 4.20
CA VAL A 173 -8.54 -3.97 3.56
C VAL A 173 -8.10 -5.31 2.99
N LYS A 174 -7.67 -5.30 1.72
CA LYS A 174 -6.94 -6.39 1.10
C LYS A 174 -5.45 -6.08 1.14
N LEU A 175 -4.70 -6.87 1.89
CA LEU A 175 -3.26 -6.77 1.98
C LEU A 175 -2.62 -7.95 1.25
N ILE A 176 -1.73 -7.68 0.30
CA ILE A 176 -1.03 -8.72 -0.45
C ILE A 176 0.46 -8.54 -0.24
N PHE A 177 1.11 -9.57 0.29
CA PHE A 177 2.55 -9.69 0.36
C PHE A 177 3.04 -10.58 -0.78
N ILE A 178 4.07 -10.13 -1.48
CA ILE A 178 4.68 -10.89 -2.58
C ILE A 178 6.16 -11.05 -2.27
N THR A 179 6.60 -12.29 -2.18
CA THR A 179 7.97 -12.71 -1.87
C THR A 179 8.48 -13.77 -2.82
N ASP A 180 7.68 -14.18 -3.82
CA ASP A 180 8.14 -15.05 -4.90
C ASP A 180 9.26 -14.34 -5.69
N PRO A 181 10.48 -14.90 -5.73
CA PRO A 181 11.59 -14.30 -6.48
C PRO A 181 11.35 -14.20 -7.99
N ASN A 182 10.45 -15.01 -8.54
CA ASN A 182 10.16 -15.07 -9.99
C ASN A 182 9.04 -14.11 -10.43
N PHE A 183 8.41 -13.41 -9.48
CA PHE A 183 7.33 -12.47 -9.79
C PHE A 183 7.83 -11.30 -10.64
N ASP A 184 6.99 -10.77 -11.53
CA ASP A 184 7.31 -9.60 -12.36
C ASP A 184 7.18 -8.28 -11.57
N TYR A 185 8.17 -8.02 -10.71
CA TYR A 185 8.22 -6.79 -9.91
C TYR A 185 8.35 -5.52 -10.74
N LYS A 186 8.84 -5.62 -11.99
CA LYS A 186 8.99 -4.44 -12.86
C LYS A 186 7.61 -3.96 -13.31
N SER A 187 6.81 -4.85 -13.86
CA SER A 187 5.42 -4.55 -14.25
C SER A 187 4.60 -4.06 -13.06
N LEU A 188 4.75 -4.71 -11.89
CA LEU A 188 4.07 -4.25 -10.67
C LEU A 188 4.52 -2.85 -10.23
N SER A 189 5.82 -2.53 -10.34
CA SER A 189 6.33 -1.20 -9.99
C SER A 189 5.76 -0.11 -10.90
N GLU A 190 5.54 -0.38 -12.18
CA GLU A 190 4.95 0.58 -13.12
C GLU A 190 3.48 0.87 -12.75
N ARG A 191 2.73 -0.16 -12.34
CA ARG A 191 1.34 -0.03 -11.89
C ARG A 191 1.22 0.64 -10.53
N ALA A 192 2.11 0.32 -9.60
CA ALA A 192 2.20 0.98 -8.30
C ALA A 192 2.48 2.49 -8.47
N LYS A 193 3.38 2.84 -9.40
CA LYS A 193 3.64 4.23 -9.76
C LYS A 193 2.42 4.94 -10.31
N HIS A 194 1.58 4.29 -11.11
CA HIS A 194 0.36 4.90 -11.64
C HIS A 194 -0.63 5.25 -10.51
N LEU A 195 -0.80 4.38 -9.51
CA LEU A 195 -1.60 4.68 -8.30
C LEU A 195 -1.02 5.86 -7.49
N GLU A 196 0.31 5.96 -7.40
CA GLU A 196 0.99 7.10 -6.78
C GLU A 196 0.75 8.40 -7.58
N ASP A 197 0.85 8.34 -8.91
CA ASP A 197 0.63 9.47 -9.82
C ASP A 197 -0.83 9.98 -9.75
N ILE A 198 -1.82 9.11 -9.52
CA ILE A 198 -3.21 9.51 -9.20
C ILE A 198 -3.24 10.36 -7.92
N THR A 199 -2.64 9.87 -6.84
CA THR A 199 -2.59 10.59 -5.56
C THR A 199 -1.87 11.93 -5.68
N GLY A 200 -0.76 11.98 -6.43
CA GLY A 200 -0.03 13.21 -6.72
C GLY A 200 -0.84 14.19 -7.57
N THR A 201 -1.67 13.69 -8.48
CA THR A 201 -2.57 14.54 -9.29
C THR A 201 -3.67 15.15 -8.42
N ILE A 202 -4.23 14.38 -7.49
CA ILE A 202 -5.19 14.87 -6.49
C ILE A 202 -4.55 15.99 -5.64
N ASP A 203 -3.34 15.79 -5.12
CA ASP A 203 -2.58 16.82 -4.37
C ASP A 203 -2.38 18.10 -5.19
N HIS A 204 -2.00 17.96 -6.47
CA HIS A 204 -1.79 19.09 -7.36
C HIS A 204 -3.07 19.90 -7.62
N ILE A 205 -4.19 19.21 -7.85
CA ILE A 205 -5.52 19.82 -8.03
C ILE A 205 -5.86 20.70 -6.82
N PHE A 206 -5.68 20.19 -5.60
CA PHE A 206 -6.04 20.93 -4.39
C PHE A 206 -5.05 22.02 -3.99
N LYS A 207 -3.81 21.98 -4.50
CA LYS A 207 -2.83 23.06 -4.35
C LYS A 207 -3.09 24.27 -5.27
N ASN A 208 -4.19 24.29 -6.04
CA ASN A 208 -4.67 25.44 -6.82
C ASN A 208 -3.65 25.96 -7.88
N VAL A 209 -2.84 25.07 -8.45
CA VAL A 209 -1.88 25.45 -9.49
C VAL A 209 -2.62 25.54 -10.83
N THR A 210 -2.64 26.77 -11.38
CA THR A 210 -3.18 27.23 -12.67
C THR A 210 -3.53 26.15 -13.73
N MET A 211 -4.79 26.18 -14.21
CA MET A 211 -5.34 25.33 -15.26
C MET A 211 -4.92 25.73 -16.68
N ASP A 212 -3.64 25.69 -17.01
CA ASP A 212 -3.30 25.52 -18.42
C ASP A 212 -3.13 24.03 -18.70
N CYS A 213 -4.24 23.36 -18.99
CA CYS A 213 -4.22 21.94 -19.33
C CYS A 213 -3.30 21.66 -20.53
N GLY A 214 -3.10 22.62 -21.43
CA GLY A 214 -2.19 22.48 -22.58
C GLY A 214 -0.71 22.49 -22.21
N SER A 215 -0.34 22.95 -21.01
CA SER A 215 1.03 22.92 -20.49
C SER A 215 1.20 22.11 -19.20
N CYS A 216 0.11 21.52 -18.68
CA CYS A 216 0.11 20.74 -17.46
C CYS A 216 0.69 19.33 -17.69
N SER A 217 1.79 19.00 -17.00
CA SER A 217 2.42 17.68 -17.08
C SER A 217 1.56 16.52 -16.55
N LEU A 218 0.46 16.82 -15.85
CA LEU A 218 -0.45 15.84 -15.27
C LEU A 218 -1.71 15.60 -16.13
N GLN A 219 -1.82 16.28 -17.28
CA GLN A 219 -2.98 16.16 -18.17
C GLN A 219 -3.29 14.70 -18.53
N LYS A 220 -2.25 13.91 -18.83
CA LYS A 220 -2.40 12.50 -19.19
C LYS A 220 -3.16 11.69 -18.12
N ILE A 221 -2.83 11.90 -16.84
CA ILE A 221 -3.49 11.18 -15.73
C ILE A 221 -4.95 11.65 -15.57
N CYS A 222 -5.20 12.95 -15.69
CA CYS A 222 -6.56 13.51 -15.66
C CYS A 222 -7.46 12.97 -16.79
N ASP A 223 -6.87 12.56 -17.91
CA ASP A 223 -7.60 12.06 -19.09
C ASP A 223 -7.85 10.55 -18.99
N GLU A 224 -6.97 9.82 -18.31
CA GLU A 224 -7.08 8.38 -18.08
C GLU A 224 -7.99 8.01 -16.91
N VAL A 225 -8.04 8.85 -15.87
CA VAL A 225 -8.68 8.50 -14.60
C VAL A 225 -10.05 9.15 -14.49
N GLU A 226 -11.08 8.31 -14.40
CA GLU A 226 -12.47 8.74 -14.21
C GLU A 226 -12.60 9.61 -12.95
N GLY A 227 -13.25 10.77 -13.09
CA GLY A 227 -13.55 11.66 -11.98
C GLY A 227 -12.50 12.72 -11.64
N LEU A 228 -11.24 12.60 -12.11
CA LEU A 228 -10.20 13.61 -11.77
C LEU A 228 -10.47 14.99 -12.37
N ARG A 229 -10.90 15.06 -13.64
CA ARG A 229 -11.29 16.35 -14.27
C ARG A 229 -12.46 16.98 -13.54
N GLU A 230 -13.50 16.21 -13.23
CA GLU A 230 -14.67 16.71 -12.50
C GLU A 230 -14.30 17.23 -11.12
N LEU A 231 -13.44 16.52 -10.39
CA LEU A 231 -12.90 16.95 -9.10
C LEU A 231 -12.21 18.32 -9.23
N HIS A 232 -11.33 18.48 -10.23
CA HIS A 232 -10.62 19.73 -10.49
C HIS A 232 -11.57 20.90 -10.84
N PHE A 233 -12.62 20.65 -11.61
CA PHE A 233 -13.59 21.70 -11.97
C PHE A 233 -14.57 22.05 -10.83
N LYS A 234 -14.87 21.10 -9.92
CA LYS A 234 -15.74 21.34 -8.76
C LYS A 234 -15.10 22.27 -7.74
N GLU A 235 -13.82 22.07 -7.41
CA GLU A 235 -13.11 22.92 -6.43
C GLU A 235 -13.09 24.40 -6.78
N ARG A 236 -13.03 24.72 -8.08
CA ARG A 236 -12.98 26.12 -8.53
C ARG A 236 -14.35 26.80 -8.53
N LYS A 237 -15.45 26.04 -8.51
CA LYS A 237 -16.81 26.61 -8.52
C LYS A 237 -17.23 27.15 -7.16
N GLY A 238 -16.50 26.89 -6.07
CA GLY A 238 -16.77 27.50 -4.76
C GLY A 238 -18.25 27.45 -4.37
N VAL A 239 -18.88 26.29 -4.59
CA VAL A 239 -20.13 25.90 -3.92
C VAL A 239 -19.77 24.84 -2.92
#